data_AF-A0A840RZ81-F1
#
_entry.id   AF-A0A840RZ81-F1
#
_cell.length_a   1.000
_cell.length_b   1.000
_cell.length_c   1.000
_cell.angle_alpha   90.00
_cell.angle_beta   90.00
_cell.angle_gamma   90.00
#
_symmetry.space_group_name_H-M   'P 1'
#
loop_
_entity.id
_entity.type
_entity.pdbx_description
1 polymer ?
#
loop_
_entity_poly.entity_id
_entity_poly.type
_entity_poly.pdbx_seq_one_letter_code
_entity_poly.pdbx_strand_id
1 'polypeptide(L)' 'MDTQLLDILVCPICKGPLQHDKKALELICNADRLAYPIRDGIPIMWADQARELQATPDLAITPIDAALPPV' A
#
# COMPACT_ATOMS: atom_id res chain seq x y z
N MET A 1 23.83 20.65 -15.00
CA MET A 1 22.47 20.97 -14.54
C MET A 1 21.52 20.41 -15.60
N ASP A 2 20.75 19.33 -15.45
CA ASP A 2 20.30 18.56 -14.28
C ASP A 2 19.78 17.18 -14.75
N THR A 3 20.58 16.11 -14.65
CA THR A 3 20.17 14.75 -15.09
C THR A 3 19.64 13.89 -13.94
N GLN A 4 19.51 14.45 -12.74
CA GLN A 4 19.16 13.70 -11.52
C GLN A 4 17.78 14.03 -10.96
N LEU A 5 16.97 14.82 -11.69
CA LEU A 5 15.73 15.34 -11.12
C LEU A 5 14.56 14.35 -11.14
N LEU A 6 14.63 13.19 -11.81
CA LEU A 6 13.49 12.29 -12.06
C LEU A 6 13.56 10.93 -11.32
N ASP A 7 14.27 10.86 -10.20
CA ASP A 7 14.29 9.74 -9.22
C ASP A 7 12.94 9.61 -8.43
N ILE A 8 11.85 10.14 -8.98
CA ILE A 8 10.70 10.72 -8.28
C ILE A 8 9.53 9.73 -8.15
N LEU A 9 9.57 8.81 -7.20
CA LEU A 9 8.38 8.29 -6.48
C LEU A 9 8.87 7.36 -5.36
N VAL A 10 9.42 7.99 -4.32
CA VAL A 10 9.86 7.32 -3.09
C VAL A 10 8.83 7.51 -1.99
N CYS A 11 8.83 6.63 -0.99
CA CYS A 11 7.93 6.77 0.15
C CYS A 11 8.18 8.11 0.86
N PRO A 12 7.15 8.92 1.17
CA PRO A 12 7.34 10.19 1.86
C PRO A 12 7.89 10.03 3.28
N ILE A 13 7.73 8.85 3.89
CA ILE A 13 8.18 8.56 5.27
C ILE A 13 9.61 8.01 5.26
N CYS A 14 9.83 6.81 4.73
CA CYS A 14 11.15 6.17 4.76
C CYS A 14 12.08 6.57 3.61
N LYS A 15 11.59 7.29 2.58
CA LYS A 15 12.32 7.59 1.33
C LYS A 15 12.82 6.34 0.59
N GLY A 16 12.26 5.19 0.92
CA GLY A 16 12.55 3.92 0.29
C GLY A 16 11.81 3.73 -1.04
N PRO A 17 12.13 2.64 -1.75
CA PRO A 17 11.46 2.28 -2.99
C PRO A 17 9.99 1.90 -2.73
N LEU A 18 9.11 2.33 -3.63
CA LEU A 18 7.70 1.94 -3.65
C LEU A 18 7.46 0.92 -4.76
N GLN A 19 6.70 -0.12 -4.45
CA GLN A 19 6.28 -1.12 -5.42
C GLN A 19 4.91 -0.75 -5.98
N HIS A 20 4.81 -0.50 -7.28
CA HIS A 20 3.55 -0.21 -7.93
C HIS A 20 2.78 -1.50 -8.23
N ASP A 21 1.64 -1.68 -7.56
CA ASP A 21 0.66 -2.71 -7.89
C ASP A 21 -0.38 -2.15 -8.86
N LYS A 22 -0.25 -2.50 -10.14
CA LYS A 22 -1.18 -2.10 -11.19
C LYS A 22 -2.54 -2.80 -11.10
N LYS A 23 -2.61 -3.96 -10.44
CA LYS A 23 -3.88 -4.71 -10.27
C LYS A 23 -4.74 -4.07 -9.20
N ALA A 24 -4.11 -3.67 -8.10
CA ALA A 24 -4.79 -2.99 -7.00
C ALA A 24 -4.90 -1.45 -7.22
N LEU A 25 -4.12 -0.88 -8.15
CA LEU A 25 -3.93 0.57 -8.30
C LEU A 25 -3.40 1.20 -7.00
N GLU A 26 -2.33 0.62 -6.45
CA GLU A 26 -1.72 1.07 -5.19
C GLU A 26 -0.18 1.09 -5.29
N LEU A 27 0.46 1.91 -4.46
CA LEU A 27 1.91 1.93 -4.25
C LEU A 27 2.21 1.35 -2.87
N ILE A 28 2.86 0.19 -2.85
CA ILE A 28 3.19 -0.55 -1.64
C ILE A 28 4.60 -0.17 -1.17
N CYS A 29 4.70 0.28 0.07
CA CYS A 29 5.94 0.45 0.81
C CYS A 29 6.15 -0.76 1.74
N ASN A 30 7.12 -1.62 1.42
CA ASN A 30 7.44 -2.77 2.26
C ASN A 30 8.12 -2.39 3.59
N ALA A 31 8.84 -1.27 3.62
CA ALA A 31 9.55 -0.81 4.82
C ALA A 31 8.58 -0.36 5.92
N ASP A 32 7.62 0.49 5.55
CA ASP A 32 6.62 1.01 6.49
C ASP A 32 5.37 0.12 6.56
N ARG A 33 5.25 -0.88 5.67
CA ARG A 33 4.06 -1.73 5.48
C ARG A 33 2.81 -0.88 5.23
N LEU A 34 2.92 0.06 4.30
CA LEU A 34 1.86 0.97 3.90
C LEU A 34 1.55 0.81 2.42
N ALA A 35 0.29 0.93 2.03
CA ALA A 35 -0.18 0.95 0.65
C ALA A 35 -0.88 2.28 0.37
N TYR A 36 -0.34 3.03 -0.58
CA TYR A 36 -0.88 4.32 -1.01
C TYR A 36 -1.78 4.12 -2.23
N PRO A 37 -3.08 4.48 -2.18
CA PRO A 37 -3.99 4.27 -3.29
C PRO A 37 -3.72 5.25 -4.44
N ILE A 38 -4.00 4.81 -5.67
CA ILE A 38 -3.93 5.62 -6.88
C ILE A 38 -5.37 5.91 -7.34
N ARG A 39 -5.76 7.18 -7.34
CA ARG A 39 -7.09 7.64 -7.77
C ARG A 39 -6.94 8.53 -8.99
N ASP A 40 -7.69 8.24 -10.05
CA ASP A 40 -7.64 8.99 -11.32
C ASP A 40 -6.22 9.06 -11.94
N GLY A 41 -5.38 8.05 -11.68
CA GLY A 41 -3.99 8.02 -12.11
C GLY A 41 -3.03 8.86 -11.26
N ILE A 42 -3.51 9.47 -10.16
CA ILE A 42 -2.71 10.26 -9.22
C ILE A 42 -2.48 9.45 -7.93
N PRO A 43 -1.22 9.18 -7.55
CA PRO A 43 -0.91 8.53 -6.29
C PRO A 43 -1.22 9.43 -5.09
N ILE A 44 -2.08 8.95 -4.19
CA ILE A 44 -2.40 9.64 -2.94
C ILE A 44 -1.36 9.25 -1.89
N MET A 45 -0.20 9.91 -1.90
CA MET A 45 0.92 9.67 -0.97
C MET A 45 0.75 10.42 0.36
N TRP A 46 -0.43 10.34 0.98
CA TRP A 46 -0.69 10.96 2.28
C TRP A 46 -0.73 9.88 3.35
N ALA A 47 -0.07 10.13 4.48
CA ALA A 47 -0.01 9.15 5.58
C ALA A 47 -1.41 8.78 6.09
N ASP A 48 -2.33 9.75 6.20
CA ASP A 48 -3.71 9.51 6.62
C ASP A 48 -4.57 8.74 5.61
N GLN A 49 -4.13 8.66 4.35
CA GLN A 49 -4.81 7.90 3.29
C GLN A 49 -4.10 6.60 2.97
N ALA A 50 -2.92 6.38 3.55
CA ALA A 50 -2.18 5.15 3.40
C ALA A 50 -2.89 4.04 4.15
N ARG A 51 -3.14 2.94 3.47
CA ARG A 51 -3.66 1.72 4.08
C ARG A 51 -2.53 0.96 4.72
N GLU A 52 -2.66 0.60 5.98
CA GLU A 52 -1.72 -0.34 6.61
C GLU A 52 -1.87 -1.72 5.97
N LEU A 53 -0.77 -2.22 5.43
CA LEU A 53 -0.60 -3.63 5.12
C LEU A 53 -0.39 -4.34 6.45
N GLN A 54 -1.48 -4.52 7.20
CA GLN A 54 -1.51 -5.53 8.24
C GLN A 54 -1.00 -6.81 7.59
N ALA A 55 0.05 -7.38 8.15
CA ALA A 55 0.55 -8.69 7.75
C ALA A 55 -0.50 -9.72 8.17
N THR A 56 -1.69 -9.67 7.58
CA THR A 56 -2.56 -10.82 7.53
C THR A 56 -1.82 -11.75 6.61
N PRO A 57 -1.25 -12.86 7.10
CA PRO A 57 -0.75 -13.87 6.19
C PRO A 57 -1.88 -14.14 5.21
N ASP A 58 -1.56 -14.13 3.93
CA ASP A 58 -2.43 -14.59 2.85
C ASP A 58 -2.70 -16.09 3.09
N LEU A 59 -3.47 -16.38 4.13
CA LEU A 59 -4.43 -17.46 4.12
C LEU A 59 -5.55 -16.98 3.20
N ALA A 60 -5.28 -17.07 1.92
CA ALA A 60 -6.23 -17.71 1.03
C ALA A 60 -6.47 -19.16 1.53
N ILE A 61 -7.12 -19.29 2.69
CA ILE A 61 -7.84 -20.48 3.10
C ILE A 61 -9.22 -19.94 3.47
N THR A 62 -10.12 -20.06 2.50
CA THR A 62 -11.58 -19.95 2.56
C THR A 62 -12.24 -19.62 3.92
N PRO A 63 -13.17 -18.64 3.96
CA PRO A 63 -14.00 -18.39 5.14
C PRO A 63 -15.01 -19.54 5.32
N ILE A 64 -14.90 -20.30 6.41
CA ILE A 64 -15.99 -21.17 6.91
C ILE A 64 -16.48 -20.81 8.32
N ASP A 65 -15.93 -19.80 8.99
CA ASP A 65 -16.47 -19.37 10.28
C ASP A 65 -17.29 -18.08 10.17
N ALA A 66 -18.42 -18.24 9.48
CA ALA A 66 -19.62 -17.47 9.76
C ALA A 66 -20.45 -18.26 10.79
N ALA A 67 -20.20 -18.06 12.08
CA ALA A 67 -21.10 -18.52 13.15
C ALA A 67 -20.98 -17.66 14.42
N LEU A 68 -21.75 -16.57 14.42
CA LEU A 68 -22.61 -16.11 15.53
C LEU A 68 -21.99 -15.93 16.95
N PRO A 69 -21.93 -14.67 17.45
CA PRO A 69 -22.34 -14.35 18.81
C PRO A 69 -23.60 -13.47 18.76
N PRO A 70 -24.62 -13.66 19.62
CA PRO A 70 -24.44 -13.53 21.07
C PRO A 70 -25.16 -14.61 21.91
N VAL A 71 -24.55 -14.99 23.04
CA VAL A 71 -25.19 -15.72 24.15
C VAL A 71 -26.05 -14.74 24.96
#